data_AF-A0A919AWL6-F1
#
_entry.id   AF-A0A919AWL6-F1
#
_cell.length_a   1.000
_cell.length_b   1.000
_cell.length_c   1.000
_cell.angle_alpha   90.00
_cell.angle_beta   90.00
_cell.angle_gamma   90.00
#
_symmetry.space_group_name_H-M   'P 1'
#
loop_
_entity.id
_entity.type
_entity.pdbx_description
1 polymer ?
#
loop_
_entity_poly.entity_id
_entity_poly.type
_entity_poly.pdbx_seq_one_letter_code
_entity_poly.pdbx_strand_id
1 'polypeptide(L)'
;MTRTRGVRTVLAALAVAGALAATTAWAPAGHGHPGRAASFACSGREDITYGGLHLLSSAPTPVTVDGVYHCTVAPGREVTATYHTEGTTGGECVLFAPNQSRETLRYRDGSTTVIAYRSGPSTRLAGVNTATLHGVVVAGRGKGATAEKTIQTLPAALPTDCALPGGLRHTTAFTHLSVEG
;
A
#
# COMPACT_ATOMS: atom_id res chain seq x y z
N MET A 1 -27.53 -13.64 53.57
CA MET A 1 -28.56 -14.50 52.96
C MET A 1 -28.53 -14.17 51.47
N THR A 2 -28.22 -15.03 50.50
CA THR A 2 -28.45 -16.47 50.35
C THR A 2 -27.42 -17.04 49.36
N ARG A 3 -26.99 -18.26 49.68
CA ARG A 3 -26.04 -19.17 49.04
C ARG A 3 -26.61 -19.74 47.73
N THR A 4 -25.76 -20.46 46.97
CA THR A 4 -26.00 -21.56 45.99
C THR A 4 -25.55 -21.24 44.55
N ARG A 5 -24.91 -22.12 43.75
CA ARG A 5 -24.53 -23.56 43.84
C ARG A 5 -23.42 -23.82 42.79
N GLY A 6 -22.42 -24.63 43.13
CA GLY A 6 -21.49 -25.23 42.17
C GLY A 6 -22.03 -26.54 41.54
N VAL A 7 -21.41 -27.01 40.46
CA VAL A 7 -21.52 -28.38 39.89
C VAL A 7 -20.23 -28.61 39.07
N ARG A 8 -19.25 -29.33 39.64
CA ARG A 8 -18.93 -30.77 39.47
C ARG A 8 -18.27 -31.16 38.14
N THR A 9 -17.00 -31.53 38.30
CA THR A 9 -16.17 -32.45 37.54
C THR A 9 -16.92 -33.68 36.99
N VAL A 10 -16.60 -34.07 35.76
CA VAL A 10 -16.73 -35.45 35.28
C VAL A 10 -15.40 -35.85 34.64
N LEU A 11 -14.66 -36.72 35.35
CA LEU A 11 -13.64 -37.57 34.74
C LEU A 11 -14.36 -38.64 33.91
N ALA A 12 -13.91 -38.85 32.68
CA ALA A 12 -14.13 -40.11 31.98
C ALA A 12 -12.82 -40.51 31.28
N ALA A 13 -12.08 -41.39 31.94
CA ALA A 13 -11.01 -42.16 31.32
C ALA A 13 -11.62 -43.40 30.68
N LEU A 14 -11.31 -43.66 29.42
CA LEU A 14 -11.48 -44.96 28.78
C LEU A 14 -10.31 -45.17 27.82
N ALA A 15 -9.43 -46.09 28.22
CA ALA A 15 -8.33 -46.60 27.44
C ALA A 15 -8.87 -47.58 26.39
N VAL A 16 -8.39 -47.48 25.15
CA VAL A 16 -8.40 -48.58 24.19
C VAL A 16 -6.99 -48.72 23.64
N ALA A 17 -6.34 -49.81 24.03
CA ALA A 17 -5.13 -50.31 23.40
C ALA A 17 -5.54 -51.15 22.17
N GLY A 18 -4.84 -50.98 21.05
CA GLY A 18 -5.10 -51.79 19.86
C GLY A 18 -4.14 -51.52 18.68
N ALA A 19 -3.09 -52.33 18.61
CA ALA A 19 -2.40 -52.86 17.42
C ALA A 19 -1.82 -51.92 16.32
N LEU A 20 -0.48 -51.84 16.32
CA LEU A 20 0.47 -52.18 15.25
C LEU A 20 0.19 -51.81 13.77
N ALA A 21 1.19 -51.10 13.22
CA ALA A 21 1.78 -51.23 11.89
C ALA A 21 1.01 -50.74 10.65
N ALA A 22 1.35 -49.53 10.20
CA ALA A 22 1.81 -49.26 8.84
C ALA A 22 2.30 -47.80 8.75
N THR A 23 3.60 -47.62 8.57
CA THR A 23 4.19 -46.33 8.20
C THR A 23 3.84 -46.02 6.75
N THR A 24 2.70 -45.36 6.54
CA THR A 24 2.50 -44.54 5.35
C THR A 24 2.46 -43.09 5.82
N ALA A 25 3.59 -42.41 5.67
CA ALA A 25 3.69 -40.97 5.84
C ALA A 25 2.82 -40.27 4.79
N TRP A 26 1.53 -40.15 5.08
CA TRP A 26 0.71 -39.11 4.48
C TRP A 26 1.09 -37.81 5.18
N ALA A 27 2.07 -37.14 4.59
CA ALA A 27 2.26 -35.72 4.83
C ALA A 27 0.91 -35.04 4.54
N PRO A 28 0.32 -34.31 5.49
CA PRO A 28 -0.80 -33.46 5.16
C PRO A 28 -0.31 -32.53 4.06
N ALA A 29 -0.96 -32.58 2.90
CA ALA A 29 -0.83 -31.54 1.89
C ALA A 29 -1.16 -30.24 2.62
N GLY A 30 -0.11 -29.50 2.99
CA GLY A 30 -0.21 -28.27 3.74
C GLY A 30 -1.17 -27.38 2.99
N HIS A 31 -2.39 -27.30 3.49
CA HIS A 31 -3.29 -26.22 3.19
C HIS A 31 -2.60 -25.04 3.83
N GLY A 32 -1.71 -24.41 3.06
CA GLY A 32 -1.14 -23.12 3.38
C GLY A 32 -2.34 -22.27 3.72
N HIS A 33 -2.51 -22.02 5.01
CA HIS A 33 -3.45 -21.01 5.47
C HIS A 33 -3.17 -19.80 4.59
N PRO A 34 -4.19 -19.12 4.03
CA PRO A 34 -3.95 -17.82 3.43
C PRO A 34 -3.24 -17.00 4.50
N GLY A 35 -1.92 -16.90 4.34
CA GLY A 35 -1.06 -16.24 5.30
C GLY A 35 -1.61 -14.84 5.38
N ARG A 36 -1.98 -14.41 6.59
CA ARG A 36 -2.45 -13.05 6.85
C ARG A 36 -1.63 -12.09 6.00
N ALA A 37 -2.29 -11.28 5.19
CA ALA A 37 -1.56 -10.48 4.22
C ALA A 37 -0.65 -9.53 5.02
N ALA A 38 0.61 -9.43 4.59
CA ALA A 38 1.62 -8.76 5.38
C ALA A 38 1.30 -7.26 5.52
N SER A 39 1.33 -6.74 6.75
CA SER A 39 1.22 -5.31 7.01
C SER A 39 2.60 -4.66 7.06
N PHE A 40 2.73 -3.47 6.48
CA PHE A 40 3.93 -2.64 6.59
C PHE A 40 3.61 -1.17 6.35
N ALA A 41 4.48 -0.29 6.83
CA ALA A 41 4.40 1.14 6.60
C ALA A 41 5.72 1.65 6.01
N CYS A 42 5.65 2.60 5.10
CA CYS A 42 6.80 3.19 4.43
C CYS A 42 6.68 4.72 4.42
N SER A 43 7.81 5.41 4.55
CA SER A 43 7.91 6.85 4.34
C SER A 43 9.04 7.18 3.38
N GLY A 44 8.90 8.25 2.63
CA GLY A 44 9.86 8.59 1.59
C GLY A 44 9.65 9.96 0.97
N ARG A 45 10.47 10.21 -0.05
CA ARG A 45 10.37 11.37 -0.93
C ARG A 45 10.27 10.87 -2.37
N GLU A 46 9.52 11.59 -3.19
CA GLU A 46 9.33 11.30 -4.62
C GLU A 46 9.60 12.53 -5.47
N ASP A 47 10.05 12.24 -6.69
CA ASP A 47 10.07 13.14 -7.82
C ASP A 47 8.95 12.72 -8.78
N ILE A 48 8.04 13.65 -9.06
CA ILE A 48 6.84 13.43 -9.87
C ILE A 48 6.99 14.19 -11.16
N THR A 49 6.86 13.49 -12.29
CA THR A 49 6.86 14.07 -13.63
C THR A 49 5.49 13.92 -14.28
N TYR A 50 4.97 15.01 -14.83
CA TYR A 50 3.70 15.07 -15.53
C TYR A 50 3.90 15.31 -17.02
N GLY A 51 3.04 14.73 -17.84
CA GLY A 51 2.88 15.04 -19.26
C GLY A 51 2.32 16.44 -19.54
N GLY A 52 2.26 17.32 -18.53
CA GLY A 52 1.78 18.71 -18.61
C GLY A 52 0.42 18.88 -17.95
N LEU A 53 0.39 19.49 -16.77
CA LEU A 53 -0.85 19.90 -16.12
C LEU A 53 -1.14 21.37 -16.42
N HIS A 54 -2.32 21.65 -16.94
CA HIS A 54 -2.76 22.98 -17.31
C HIS A 54 -4.01 23.36 -16.51
N LEU A 55 -4.31 24.66 -16.38
CA LEU A 55 -5.49 25.10 -15.61
C LEU A 55 -6.83 24.57 -16.16
N LEU A 56 -6.94 24.39 -17.48
CA LEU A 56 -8.23 24.12 -18.17
C LEU A 56 -8.23 22.82 -18.99
N SER A 57 -7.33 21.88 -18.69
CA SER A 57 -7.29 20.60 -19.42
C SER A 57 -8.19 19.57 -18.77
N SER A 58 -9.12 18.99 -19.54
CA SER A 58 -9.96 17.86 -19.11
C SER A 58 -9.40 16.49 -19.51
N ALA A 59 -8.33 16.45 -20.31
CA ALA A 59 -7.74 15.20 -20.77
C ALA A 59 -6.87 14.56 -19.66
N PRO A 60 -6.87 13.23 -19.50
CA PRO A 60 -5.92 12.57 -18.62
C PRO A 60 -4.47 12.88 -19.04
N THR A 61 -3.65 13.22 -18.07
CA THR A 61 -2.22 13.50 -18.25
C THR A 61 -1.40 12.33 -17.71
N PRO A 62 -0.43 11.79 -18.47
CA PRO A 62 0.44 10.74 -17.97
C PRO A 62 1.29 11.28 -16.82
N VAL A 63 1.52 10.43 -15.82
CA VAL A 63 2.36 10.73 -14.67
C VAL A 63 3.33 9.58 -14.43
N THR A 64 4.59 9.93 -14.17
CA THR A 64 5.63 9.01 -13.73
C THR A 64 6.21 9.50 -12.42
N VAL A 65 6.47 8.58 -11.49
CA VAL A 65 7.02 8.90 -10.18
C VAL A 65 8.16 7.96 -9.87
N ASP A 66 9.28 8.52 -9.43
CA ASP A 66 10.41 7.78 -8.92
C ASP A 66 10.72 8.20 -7.49
N GLY A 67 11.16 7.25 -6.66
CA GLY A 67 11.52 7.57 -5.30
C GLY A 67 12.10 6.42 -4.51
N VAL A 68 12.34 6.71 -3.23
CA VAL A 68 12.88 5.76 -2.26
C VAL A 68 12.01 5.78 -1.02
N TYR A 69 11.67 4.59 -0.54
CA TYR A 69 10.98 4.33 0.71
C TYR A 69 11.92 3.75 1.76
N HIS A 70 11.68 4.13 3.01
CA HIS A 70 12.13 3.43 4.20
C HIS A 70 10.91 2.76 4.84
N CYS A 71 10.90 1.42 4.85
CA CYS A 71 9.73 0.64 5.24
C CYS A 71 9.98 -0.13 6.54
N THR A 72 9.05 -0.04 7.49
CA THR A 72 8.97 -0.93 8.66
C THR A 72 8.11 -2.13 8.29
N VAL A 73 8.75 -3.29 8.10
CA VAL A 73 8.09 -4.55 7.67
C VAL A 73 7.79 -5.52 8.81
N ALA A 74 8.38 -5.27 9.97
CA ALA A 74 8.09 -5.91 11.24
C ALA A 74 8.62 -5.02 12.38
N PRO A 75 8.18 -5.22 13.64
CA PRO A 75 8.73 -4.48 14.77
C PRO A 75 10.27 -4.56 14.81
N GLY A 76 10.94 -3.40 14.80
CA GLY A 76 12.40 -3.31 14.78
C GLY A 76 13.09 -3.73 13.47
N ARG A 77 12.33 -4.00 12.40
CA ARG A 77 12.87 -4.38 11.09
C ARG A 77 12.51 -3.36 10.02
N GLU A 78 13.53 -2.61 9.62
CA GLU A 78 13.45 -1.66 8.52
C GLU A 78 14.11 -2.20 7.24
N VAL A 79 13.58 -1.82 6.10
CA VAL A 79 14.12 -2.14 4.79
C VAL A 79 13.90 -0.97 3.84
N THR A 80 14.91 -0.65 3.03
CA THR A 80 14.79 0.34 1.96
C THR A 80 14.20 -0.30 0.71
N ALA A 81 13.31 0.41 0.03
CA ALA A 81 12.81 0.05 -1.28
C ALA A 81 12.94 1.22 -2.25
N THR A 82 13.41 0.97 -3.47
CA THR A 82 13.19 1.91 -4.57
C THR A 82 11.82 1.64 -5.18
N TYR A 83 11.16 2.65 -5.71
CA TYR A 83 9.91 2.45 -6.41
C TYR A 83 9.81 3.30 -7.66
N HIS A 84 9.02 2.77 -8.59
CA HIS A 84 8.62 3.45 -9.81
C HIS A 84 7.11 3.33 -9.95
N THR A 85 6.44 4.43 -10.29
CA THR A 85 5.01 4.50 -10.54
C THR A 85 4.75 5.03 -11.94
N GLU A 86 3.87 4.37 -12.67
CA GLU A 86 3.33 4.86 -13.93
C GLU A 86 1.81 4.96 -13.81
N GLY A 87 1.23 6.00 -14.39
CA GLY A 87 -0.21 6.16 -14.37
C GLY A 87 -0.71 7.37 -15.12
N THR A 88 -1.93 7.73 -14.82
CA THR A 88 -2.61 8.92 -15.33
C THR A 88 -3.27 9.67 -14.18
N THR A 89 -3.22 10.99 -14.27
CA THR A 89 -3.97 11.91 -13.42
C THR A 89 -4.89 12.77 -14.30
N GLY A 90 -5.87 13.44 -13.72
CA GLY A 90 -6.61 14.50 -14.42
C GLY A 90 -5.64 15.58 -14.91
N GLY A 91 -5.81 16.07 -16.14
CA GLY A 91 -4.90 17.06 -16.73
C GLY A 91 -4.99 18.45 -16.14
N GLU A 92 -5.94 18.66 -15.24
CA GLU A 92 -6.19 19.93 -14.59
C GLU A 92 -5.34 20.12 -13.33
N CYS A 93 -4.81 21.32 -13.16
CA CYS A 93 -4.07 21.71 -11.95
C CYS A 93 -4.95 21.97 -10.71
N VAL A 94 -6.27 21.72 -10.82
CA VAL A 94 -7.27 21.98 -9.78
C VAL A 94 -7.61 20.73 -8.96
N LEU A 95 -8.40 20.93 -7.91
CA LEU A 95 -8.47 20.13 -6.69
C LEU A 95 -8.75 18.63 -6.85
N PHE A 96 -9.43 18.17 -7.91
CA PHE A 96 -9.94 16.79 -7.96
C PHE A 96 -9.56 16.08 -9.26
N ALA A 97 -8.41 15.42 -9.24
CA ALA A 97 -7.96 14.62 -10.37
C ALA A 97 -8.17 13.12 -10.08
N PRO A 98 -8.90 12.36 -10.93
CA PRO A 98 -8.91 10.91 -10.81
C PRO A 98 -7.51 10.39 -11.10
N ASN A 99 -6.95 9.66 -10.14
CA ASN A 99 -5.62 9.07 -10.25
C ASN A 99 -5.75 7.56 -10.44
N GLN A 100 -5.15 7.04 -11.50
CA GLN A 100 -4.97 5.60 -11.71
C GLN A 100 -3.51 5.34 -11.97
N SER A 101 -2.91 4.45 -11.19
CA SER A 101 -1.49 4.18 -11.33
C SER A 101 -1.12 2.79 -10.85
N ARG A 102 0.04 2.34 -11.31
CA ARG A 102 0.68 1.10 -10.89
C ARG A 102 2.05 1.43 -10.36
N GLU A 103 2.28 1.07 -9.11
CA GLU A 103 3.54 1.29 -8.41
C GLU A 103 4.25 -0.05 -8.18
N THR A 104 5.54 -0.09 -8.48
CA THR A 104 6.40 -1.26 -8.29
C THR A 104 7.52 -0.92 -7.32
N LEU A 105 7.51 -1.56 -6.16
CA LEU A 105 8.57 -1.47 -5.15
C LEU A 105 9.58 -2.60 -5.36
N ARG A 106 10.86 -2.26 -5.26
CA ARG A 106 11.99 -3.19 -5.25
C ARG A 106 12.74 -3.00 -3.95
N TYR A 107 12.65 -3.99 -3.07
CA TYR A 107 13.30 -3.94 -1.76
C TYR A 107 14.77 -4.35 -1.90
N ARG A 108 15.61 -3.82 -1.01
CA ARG A 108 17.04 -4.17 -0.96
C ARG A 108 17.29 -5.66 -0.68
N ASP A 109 16.33 -6.35 -0.07
CA ASP A 109 16.38 -7.80 0.17
C ASP A 109 16.01 -8.64 -1.08
N GLY A 110 15.79 -8.02 -2.23
CA GLY A 110 15.45 -8.67 -3.50
C GLY A 110 13.96 -8.97 -3.67
N SER A 111 13.14 -8.77 -2.63
CA SER A 111 11.68 -8.91 -2.77
C SER A 111 11.08 -7.74 -3.55
N THR A 112 9.85 -7.92 -4.04
CA THR A 112 9.10 -6.89 -4.75
C THR A 112 7.68 -6.79 -4.22
N THR A 113 7.05 -5.63 -4.43
CA THR A 113 5.62 -5.40 -4.20
C THR A 113 5.09 -4.62 -5.40
N VAL A 114 3.93 -5.01 -5.91
CA VAL A 114 3.24 -4.28 -6.97
C VAL A 114 1.87 -3.86 -6.48
N ILE A 115 1.59 -2.56 -6.54
CA ILE A 115 0.35 -1.95 -6.07
C ILE A 115 -0.39 -1.37 -7.27
N ALA A 116 -1.70 -1.63 -7.34
CA ALA A 116 -2.58 -0.97 -8.29
C ALA A 116 -3.46 0.02 -7.54
N TYR A 117 -3.28 1.31 -7.80
CA TYR A 117 -4.11 2.40 -7.29
C TYR A 117 -5.23 2.69 -8.29
N ARG A 118 -6.47 2.67 -7.83
CA ARG A 118 -7.65 2.80 -8.70
C ARG A 118 -8.28 4.19 -8.67
N SER A 119 -8.09 4.91 -7.57
CA SER A 119 -8.67 6.21 -7.34
C SER A 119 -7.99 6.88 -6.16
N GLY A 120 -8.09 8.20 -6.08
CA GLY A 120 -7.65 8.93 -4.92
C GLY A 120 -7.94 10.43 -5.01
N PRO A 121 -8.55 11.04 -3.99
CA PRO A 121 -8.76 12.48 -3.98
C PRO A 121 -7.43 13.24 -3.83
N SER A 122 -7.36 14.42 -4.43
CA SER A 122 -6.39 15.44 -4.11
C SER A 122 -7.08 16.60 -3.40
N THR A 123 -6.35 17.33 -2.57
CA THR A 123 -6.82 18.54 -1.88
C THR A 123 -5.67 19.52 -1.76
N ARG A 124 -5.95 20.81 -1.91
CA ARG A 124 -4.95 21.88 -1.78
C ARG A 124 -5.41 22.84 -0.69
N LEU A 125 -4.60 22.97 0.36
CA LEU A 125 -4.86 23.84 1.51
C LEU A 125 -3.57 24.58 1.87
N ALA A 126 -3.65 25.89 2.06
CA ALA A 126 -2.52 26.73 2.49
C ALA A 126 -1.22 26.55 1.67
N GLY A 127 -1.34 26.31 0.36
CA GLY A 127 -0.18 26.13 -0.54
C GLY A 127 0.39 24.70 -0.57
N VAL A 128 -0.09 23.79 0.27
CA VAL A 128 0.27 22.37 0.23
C VAL A 128 -0.82 21.62 -0.52
N ASN A 129 -0.42 20.75 -1.45
CA ASN A 129 -1.33 19.82 -2.11
C ASN A 129 -1.09 18.40 -1.59
N THR A 130 -2.16 17.80 -1.08
CA THR A 130 -2.20 16.45 -0.51
C THR A 130 -3.04 15.56 -1.40
N ALA A 131 -2.50 14.43 -1.86
CA ALA A 131 -3.25 13.40 -2.56
C ALA A 131 -3.24 12.11 -1.75
N THR A 132 -4.38 11.43 -1.69
CA THR A 132 -4.51 10.12 -1.05
C THR A 132 -4.93 9.11 -2.11
N LEU A 133 -4.09 8.11 -2.38
CA LEU A 133 -4.36 7.04 -3.34
C LEU A 133 -4.77 5.78 -2.59
N HIS A 134 -5.87 5.16 -3.03
CA HIS A 134 -6.32 3.87 -2.52
C HIS A 134 -6.08 2.77 -3.56
N GLY A 135 -5.51 1.66 -3.10
CA GLY A 135 -5.09 0.57 -3.96
C GLY A 135 -5.09 -0.79 -3.28
N VAL A 136 -4.63 -1.78 -4.03
CA VAL A 136 -4.46 -3.16 -3.57
C VAL A 136 -3.11 -3.68 -4.05
N VAL A 137 -2.42 -4.43 -3.19
CA VAL A 137 -1.21 -5.15 -3.59
C VAL A 137 -1.59 -6.31 -4.50
N VAL A 138 -1.28 -6.19 -5.78
CA VAL A 138 -1.65 -7.19 -6.80
C VAL A 138 -0.60 -8.29 -6.97
N ALA A 139 0.65 -8.04 -6.57
CA ALA A 139 1.72 -9.03 -6.60
C ALA A 139 2.81 -8.74 -5.55
N GLY A 140 3.58 -9.77 -5.19
CA GLY A 140 4.72 -9.64 -4.30
C GLY A 140 4.38 -9.66 -2.82
N ARG A 141 5.22 -9.03 -1.99
CA ARG A 141 5.06 -8.94 -0.54
C ARG A 141 3.76 -8.19 -0.20
N GLY A 142 2.90 -8.82 0.60
CA GLY A 142 1.60 -8.25 0.97
C GLY A 142 0.52 -8.45 -0.07
N LYS A 143 0.68 -9.33 -1.08
CA LYS A 143 -0.36 -9.61 -2.08
C LYS A 143 -1.74 -9.83 -1.44
N GLY A 144 -2.74 -9.11 -1.94
CA GLY A 144 -4.12 -9.11 -1.43
C GLY A 144 -4.41 -8.05 -0.37
N ALA A 145 -3.38 -7.44 0.24
CA ALA A 145 -3.52 -6.36 1.20
C ALA A 145 -4.05 -5.08 0.54
N THR A 146 -4.79 -4.30 1.32
CA THR A 146 -5.15 -2.93 0.97
C THR A 146 -3.93 -2.03 1.11
N ALA A 147 -3.80 -1.06 0.20
CA ALA A 147 -2.72 -0.08 0.21
C ALA A 147 -3.31 1.34 0.21
N GLU A 148 -2.78 2.21 1.04
CA GLU A 148 -3.08 3.64 1.04
C GLU A 148 -1.78 4.44 0.97
N LYS A 149 -1.71 5.36 0.01
CA LYS A 149 -0.56 6.23 -0.18
C LYS A 149 -0.98 7.69 -0.04
N THR A 150 -0.38 8.41 0.89
CA THR A 150 -0.57 9.85 1.05
C THR A 150 0.66 10.59 0.52
N ILE A 151 0.44 11.55 -0.37
CA ILE A 151 1.45 12.34 -1.06
C ILE A 151 1.25 13.80 -0.70
N GLN A 152 2.29 14.47 -0.25
CA GLN A 152 2.28 15.90 0.07
C GLN A 152 3.30 16.62 -0.81
N THR A 153 2.81 17.23 -1.89
CA THR A 153 3.66 17.99 -2.80
C THR A 153 4.10 19.30 -2.14
N LEU A 154 5.39 19.56 -2.18
CA LEU A 154 5.96 20.80 -1.67
C LEU A 154 5.65 21.95 -2.64
N PRO A 155 5.50 23.19 -2.14
CA PRO A 155 5.33 24.39 -2.94
C PRO A 155 6.65 24.78 -3.63
N ALA A 156 7.20 23.89 -4.46
CA ALA A 156 8.32 24.21 -5.34
C ALA A 156 7.85 24.85 -6.65
N ALA A 157 6.57 24.66 -7.00
CA ALA A 157 5.94 25.26 -8.17
C ALA A 157 4.95 26.35 -7.74
N LEU A 158 4.98 27.48 -8.44
CA LEU A 158 4.01 28.54 -8.22
C LEU A 158 2.65 28.08 -8.78
N PRO A 159 1.52 28.46 -8.15
CA PRO A 159 0.20 28.22 -8.73
C PRO A 159 0.05 28.74 -10.18
N THR A 160 0.88 29.72 -10.55
CA THR A 160 0.98 30.28 -11.91
C THR A 160 1.60 29.33 -12.94
N ASP A 161 2.37 28.32 -12.54
CA ASP A 161 3.03 27.40 -13.49
C ASP A 161 2.01 26.60 -14.31
N CYS A 162 0.81 26.42 -13.75
CA CYS A 162 -0.35 25.83 -14.42
C CYS A 162 -0.99 26.73 -15.49
N ALA A 163 -0.74 28.05 -15.43
CA ALA A 163 -1.20 29.03 -16.42
C ALA A 163 -0.19 29.23 -17.56
N LEU A 164 1.04 28.74 -17.40
CA LEU A 164 2.07 28.86 -18.43
C LEU A 164 1.79 27.93 -19.62
N PRO A 165 2.24 28.27 -20.84
CA PRO A 165 2.09 27.43 -22.02
C PRO A 165 2.68 26.01 -21.85
N GLY A 166 3.65 25.85 -20.96
CA GLY A 166 4.24 24.56 -20.61
C GLY A 166 3.46 23.76 -19.57
N GLY A 167 2.63 24.40 -18.74
CA GLY A 167 1.98 23.75 -17.60
C GLY A 167 2.97 23.25 -16.53
N LEU A 168 2.43 22.69 -15.46
CA LEU A 168 3.26 22.02 -14.44
C LEU A 168 3.75 20.68 -14.98
N ARG A 169 5.08 20.49 -14.98
CA ARG A 169 5.75 19.29 -15.51
C ARG A 169 6.44 18.45 -14.45
N HIS A 170 6.83 19.08 -13.35
CA HIS A 170 7.67 18.45 -12.35
C HIS A 170 7.33 18.98 -10.97
N THR A 171 7.31 18.12 -9.96
CA THR A 171 7.26 18.51 -8.56
C THR A 171 7.91 17.46 -7.68
N THR A 172 8.15 17.82 -6.42
CA THR A 172 8.66 16.90 -5.41
C THR A 172 7.67 16.79 -4.26
N ALA A 173 7.58 15.60 -3.65
CA ALA A 173 6.64 15.37 -2.57
C ALA A 173 7.22 14.48 -1.47
N PHE A 174 6.68 14.64 -0.27
CA PHE A 174 6.80 13.65 0.79
C PHE A 174 5.69 12.62 0.63
N THR A 175 6.02 11.36 0.86
CA THR A 175 5.07 10.25 0.71
C THR A 175 5.06 9.37 1.94
N HIS A 176 3.88 8.87 2.27
CA HIS A 176 3.65 7.81 3.25
C HIS A 176 2.78 6.73 2.62
N LEU A 177 3.20 5.47 2.73
CA LEU A 177 2.47 4.31 2.24
C LEU A 177 2.17 3.38 3.41
N SER A 178 0.90 3.03 3.62
CA SER A 178 0.50 1.94 4.50
C SER A 178 -0.06 0.78 3.68
N VAL A 179 0.29 -0.44 4.11
CA VAL A 179 -0.26 -1.69 3.57
C VAL A 179 -0.79 -2.52 4.74
N GLU A 180 -2.03 -2.97 4.62
CA GLU A 180 -2.80 -3.64 5.68
C GLU A 180 -3.49 -4.89 5.15
N GLY A 181 -3.38 -6.01 5.88
CA GLY A 181 -3.82 -7.33 5.41
C GLY A 181 -4.30 -8.30 6.48
#